data_AF-A0A2R8F208-F1
#
_entry.id   AF-A0A2R8F208-F1
#
_cell.length_a   1.000
_cell.length_b   1.000
_cell.length_c   1.000
_cell.angle_alpha   90.00
_cell.angle_beta   90.00
_cell.angle_gamma   90.00
#
_symmetry.space_group_name_H-M   'P 1'
#
loop_
_entity.id
_entity.type
_entity.pdbx_description
1 polymer ?
#
loop_
_entity_poly.entity_id
_entity_poly.type
_entity_poly.pdbx_seq_one_letter_code
_entity_poly.pdbx_strand_id
1 'polypeptide(L)'
;MHPLEVAYMVADYIFETDTIITAILHDTIEDTTLTKEKIGQEFGHNIAEHVSDLTRIKDNKKISSREMIQTFYRQNKTELLLIKLFDRFHNIQTVSIKPYEKDKKSYYRNSARIYTSC
;
A
#
# COMPACT_ATOMS: atom_id res chain seq x y z
N MET A 1 -6.75 8.14 -10.48
CA MET A 1 -6.23 8.72 -9.22
C MET A 1 -6.00 7.56 -8.26
N HIS A 2 -4.74 7.24 -7.95
CA HIS A 2 -4.41 5.97 -7.29
C HIS A 2 -5.04 5.75 -5.90
N PRO A 3 -4.92 6.66 -4.92
CA PRO A 3 -5.44 6.38 -3.57
C PRO A 3 -6.97 6.27 -3.52
N LEU A 4 -7.68 7.01 -4.37
CA LEU A 4 -9.14 6.95 -4.44
C LEU A 4 -9.64 5.63 -5.07
N GLU A 5 -8.97 5.16 -6.12
CA GLU A 5 -9.31 3.87 -6.75
C GLU A 5 -9.03 2.71 -5.80
N VAL A 6 -7.92 2.75 -5.07
CA VAL A 6 -7.63 1.75 -4.02
C VAL A 6 -8.69 1.77 -2.92
N ALA A 7 -9.07 2.94 -2.42
CA ALA A 7 -10.10 3.06 -1.39
C ALA A 7 -11.47 2.56 -1.86
N TYR A 8 -11.85 2.83 -3.11
CA TYR A 8 -13.08 2.33 -3.71
C TYR A 8 -13.09 0.79 -3.76
N MET A 9 -12.01 0.18 -4.26
CA MET A 9 -11.91 -1.28 -4.29
C MET A 9 -11.90 -1.91 -2.89
N VAL A 10 -11.27 -1.26 -1.90
CA VAL A 10 -11.29 -1.75 -0.50
C VAL A 10 -12.69 -1.68 0.08
N ALA A 11 -13.46 -0.62 -0.22
CA ALA A 11 -14.81 -0.41 0.31
C ALA A 11 -15.81 -1.50 -0.14
N ASP A 12 -15.59 -2.13 -1.29
CA ASP A 12 -16.41 -3.26 -1.77
C ASP A 12 -16.26 -4.53 -0.90
N TYR A 13 -15.18 -4.63 -0.11
CA TYR A 13 -14.85 -5.81 0.70
C TYR A 13 -14.90 -5.53 2.20
N ILE A 14 -14.48 -4.33 2.63
CA ILE A 14 -14.48 -3.90 4.04
C ILE A 14 -15.06 -2.50 4.12
N PHE A 15 -16.27 -2.40 4.67
CA PHE A 15 -16.99 -1.14 4.85
C PHE A 15 -16.78 -0.55 6.25
N GLU A 16 -15.52 -0.45 6.67
CA GLU A 16 -15.14 0.22 7.91
C GLU A 16 -14.46 1.55 7.60
N THR A 17 -14.95 2.62 8.23
CA THR A 17 -14.49 4.00 8.00
C THR A 17 -12.98 4.13 8.16
N ASP A 18 -12.41 3.56 9.23
CA ASP A 18 -10.97 3.65 9.52
C ASP A 18 -10.12 2.98 8.45
N THR A 19 -10.59 1.84 7.91
CA THR A 19 -9.92 1.11 6.83
C THR A 19 -9.96 1.90 5.52
N ILE A 20 -11.11 2.53 5.21
CA ILE A 20 -11.26 3.36 4.01
C ILE A 20 -10.37 4.61 4.11
N ILE A 21 -10.36 5.30 5.25
CA ILE A 21 -9.47 6.44 5.47
C ILE A 21 -8.00 6.01 5.36
N THR A 22 -7.64 4.88 5.97
CA THR A 22 -6.29 4.31 5.84
C THR A 22 -5.92 4.05 4.38
N ALA A 23 -6.82 3.49 3.58
CA ALA A 23 -6.61 3.23 2.16
C ALA A 23 -6.37 4.53 1.36
N ILE A 24 -7.10 5.60 1.68
CA ILE A 24 -6.90 6.92 1.06
C ILE A 24 -5.52 7.50 1.42
N LEU A 25 -5.06 7.27 2.66
CA LEU A 25 -3.82 7.86 3.18
C LEU A 25 -2.56 6.99 2.98
N HIS A 26 -2.68 5.77 2.46
CA HIS A 26 -1.67 4.72 2.60
C HIS A 26 -0.24 5.08 2.13
N ASP A 27 -0.10 5.93 1.12
CA ASP A 27 1.19 6.37 0.57
C ASP A 27 1.56 7.81 0.96
N THR A 28 0.71 8.52 1.72
CA THR A 28 0.90 9.95 2.02
C THR A 28 2.16 10.25 2.84
N ILE A 29 2.57 9.35 3.73
CA ILE A 29 3.81 9.50 4.51
C ILE A 29 5.06 9.34 3.62
N GLU A 30 5.01 8.52 2.56
CA GLU A 30 6.13 8.34 1.64
C GLU A 30 6.18 9.44 0.58
N ASP A 31 5.02 9.88 0.07
CA ASP A 31 4.91 10.73 -1.11
C ASP A 31 4.79 12.23 -0.77
N THR A 32 4.57 12.60 0.50
CA THR A 32 4.32 13.98 0.91
C THR A 32 5.07 14.37 2.19
N THR A 33 4.89 15.61 2.65
CA THR A 33 5.43 16.10 3.93
C THR A 33 4.52 15.82 5.13
N LEU A 34 3.47 15.01 4.95
CA LEU A 34 2.56 14.62 6.01
C LEU A 34 3.26 13.66 6.97
N THR A 35 3.06 13.86 8.27
CA THR A 35 3.67 13.02 9.32
C THR A 35 2.61 12.21 10.06
N LYS A 36 3.05 11.12 10.71
CA LYS A 36 2.20 10.29 11.55
C LYS A 36 1.47 11.11 12.61
N GLU A 37 2.15 12.08 13.21
CA GLU A 37 1.59 12.93 14.26
C GLU A 37 0.43 13.78 13.73
N LYS A 38 0.59 14.37 12.54
CA LYS A 38 -0.47 15.14 11.89
C LYS A 38 -1.67 14.27 11.54
N ILE A 39 -1.43 13.06 11.03
CA ILE A 39 -2.51 12.10 10.76
C ILE A 39 -3.24 11.75 12.06
N GLY A 40 -2.51 11.55 13.15
CA GLY A 40 -3.08 11.24 14.46
C GLY A 40 -3.92 12.37 15.04
N GLN A 41 -3.56 13.64 14.78
CA GLN A 41 -4.33 14.80 15.21
C GLN A 41 -5.66 14.93 14.47
N GLU A 42 -5.68 14.65 13.16
CA GLU A 42 -6.86 14.84 12.30
C GLU A 42 -7.78 13.61 12.28
N PHE A 43 -7.21 12.40 12.29
CA PHE A 43 -7.93 11.15 12.04
C PHE A 43 -7.85 10.16 13.22
N GLY A 44 -7.05 10.46 14.25
CA GLY A 44 -6.91 9.61 15.42
C GLY A 44 -5.77 8.60 15.35
N HIS A 45 -5.44 8.04 16.51
CA HIS A 45 -4.24 7.24 16.71
C HIS A 45 -4.21 5.94 15.87
N ASN A 46 -5.33 5.21 15.80
CA ASN A 46 -5.40 3.94 15.09
C ASN A 46 -5.10 4.10 13.59
N ILE A 47 -5.67 5.12 12.95
CA ILE A 47 -5.45 5.41 11.53
C ILE A 47 -3.98 5.81 11.30
N ALA A 48 -3.41 6.64 12.18
CA ALA A 48 -2.00 7.01 12.11
C ALA A 48 -1.06 5.80 12.23
N GLU A 49 -1.35 4.86 13.13
CA GLU A 49 -0.60 3.60 13.24
C GLU A 49 -0.72 2.77 11.96
N HIS A 50 -1.92 2.60 11.42
CA HIS A 50 -2.15 1.83 10.20
C HIS A 50 -1.41 2.40 8.98
N VAL A 51 -1.48 3.72 8.77
CA VAL A 51 -0.76 4.39 7.67
C VAL A 51 0.75 4.30 7.87
N SER A 52 1.22 4.48 9.11
CA SER A 52 2.64 4.28 9.45
C SER A 52 3.12 2.85 9.23
N ASP A 53 2.24 1.86 9.40
CA ASP A 53 2.56 0.46 9.15
C ASP A 53 2.64 0.11 7.67
N LEU A 54 1.83 0.77 6.83
CA LEU A 54 1.84 0.64 5.38
C LEU A 54 3.08 1.30 4.73
N THR A 55 3.76 2.16 5.49
CA THR A 55 5.01 2.82 5.12
C THR A 55 6.21 1.88 5.26
N ARG A 56 7.03 1.76 4.22
CA ARG A 56 8.18 0.86 4.13
C ARG A 56 9.46 1.44 4.70
N ILE A 57 9.51 2.75 4.91
CA ILE A 57 10.67 3.42 5.50
C ILE A 57 10.43 3.52 7.00
N LYS A 58 11.18 2.76 7.79
CA LYS A 58 11.16 2.79 9.26
C LYS A 58 12.59 3.00 9.76
N ASP A 59 12.83 4.01 10.58
CA ASP A 59 14.15 4.31 11.19
C ASP A 59 15.31 4.33 10.18
N ASN A 60 15.12 5.03 9.06
CA ASN A 60 16.06 5.11 7.92
C ASN A 60 16.40 3.76 7.26
N LYS A 61 15.65 2.69 7.56
CA LYS A 61 15.75 1.39 6.91
C LYS A 61 14.51 1.14 6.07
N LYS A 62 14.73 0.74 4.82
CA LYS A 62 13.65 0.35 3.91
C LYS A 62 13.40 -1.14 4.03
N ILE A 63 12.23 -1.53 4.53
CA ILE A 63 11.83 -2.94 4.56
C ILE A 63 11.35 -3.40 3.18
N SER A 64 11.55 -4.68 2.88
CA SER A 64 11.00 -5.29 1.68
C SER A 64 9.49 -5.42 1.78
N SER A 65 8.79 -5.39 0.64
CA SER A 65 7.33 -5.65 0.63
C SER A 65 6.99 -7.05 1.15
N ARG A 66 7.89 -8.02 0.96
CA ARG A 66 7.71 -9.39 1.48
C ARG A 66 7.74 -9.42 3.01
N GLU A 67 8.70 -8.74 3.64
CA GLU A 67 8.80 -8.67 5.10
C GLU A 67 7.59 -7.96 5.72
N MET A 68 7.10 -6.89 5.09
CA MET A 68 5.89 -6.19 5.51
C MET A 68 4.66 -7.12 5.47
N ILE A 69 4.43 -7.81 4.34
CA ILE A 69 3.32 -8.75 4.18
C ILE A 69 3.40 -9.89 5.22
N GLN A 70 4.59 -10.47 5.43
CA GLN A 70 4.78 -11.52 6.44
C GLN A 70 4.51 -11.01 7.86
N THR A 71 4.82 -9.75 8.13
CA THR A 71 4.55 -9.12 9.43
C THR A 71 3.06 -8.92 9.64
N PHE A 72 2.34 -8.40 8.65
CA PHE A 72 0.88 -8.26 8.73
C PHE A 72 0.17 -9.60 8.87
N TYR A 73 0.62 -10.61 8.12
CA TYR A 73 0.08 -11.97 8.25
C TYR A 73 0.27 -12.54 9.66
N ARG A 74 1.49 -12.44 10.23
CA ARG A 74 1.76 -12.90 11.61
C ARG A 74 0.98 -12.14 12.67
N GLN A 75 0.64 -10.88 12.41
CA GLN A 75 -0.11 -10.01 13.31
C GLN A 75 -1.64 -10.05 13.06
N ASN A 76 -2.12 -10.86 12.12
CA ASN A 76 -3.52 -10.91 11.69
C ASN A 76 -4.11 -9.56 11.25
N LYS A 77 -3.28 -8.68 10.66
CA LYS A 77 -3.69 -7.37 10.13
C LYS A 77 -4.29 -7.51 8.72
N THR A 78 -5.49 -8.07 8.65
CA THR A 78 -6.15 -8.45 7.39
C THR A 78 -6.49 -7.23 6.54
N GLU A 79 -6.88 -6.13 7.18
CA GLU A 79 -7.24 -4.86 6.54
C GLU A 79 -6.03 -4.25 5.80
N LEU A 80 -4.85 -4.25 6.44
CA LEU A 80 -3.62 -3.73 5.82
C LEU A 80 -3.12 -4.63 4.67
N LEU A 81 -3.30 -5.94 4.79
CA LEU A 81 -3.02 -6.88 3.70
C LEU A 81 -3.91 -6.60 2.48
N LEU A 82 -5.20 -6.34 2.72
CA LEU A 82 -6.16 -6.04 1.66
C LEU A 82 -5.82 -4.72 0.95
N ILE A 83 -5.47 -3.68 1.70
CA ILE A 83 -5.02 -2.41 1.14
C ILE A 83 -3.78 -2.62 0.25
N LYS A 84 -2.78 -3.38 0.72
CA LYS A 84 -1.59 -3.68 -0.11
C LYS A 84 -1.91 -4.54 -1.32
N LEU A 85 -2.87 -5.45 -1.24
CA LEU A 85 -3.31 -6.23 -2.39
C LEU A 85 -3.91 -5.32 -3.47
N PHE A 86 -4.82 -4.43 -3.09
CA PHE A 86 -5.48 -3.51 -4.02
C PHE A 86 -4.54 -2.43 -4.56
N ASP A 87 -3.61 -1.93 -3.76
CA ASP A 87 -2.50 -1.08 -4.23
C ASP A 87 -1.73 -1.78 -5.35
N ARG A 88 -1.32 -3.04 -5.13
CA ARG A 88 -0.63 -3.83 -6.17
C ARG A 88 -1.50 -4.12 -7.38
N PHE A 89 -2.77 -4.41 -7.18
CA PHE A 89 -3.71 -4.67 -8.26
C PHE A 89 -3.91 -3.45 -9.16
N HIS A 90 -4.17 -2.28 -8.57
CA HIS A 90 -4.26 -1.01 -9.30
C HIS A 90 -2.96 -0.71 -10.06
N ASN A 91 -1.81 -0.93 -9.41
CA ASN A 91 -0.51 -0.76 -10.07
C ASN A 91 -0.37 -1.65 -11.31
N ILE A 92 -0.86 -2.89 -11.28
CA ILE A 92 -0.86 -3.78 -12.45
C ILE A 92 -1.82 -3.27 -13.53
N GLN A 93 -3.03 -2.84 -13.16
CA GLN A 93 -4.01 -2.33 -14.11
C GLN A 93 -3.50 -1.09 -14.87
N THR A 94 -2.78 -0.21 -14.18
CA THR A 94 -2.26 1.05 -14.74
C THR A 94 -0.95 0.89 -15.52
N VAL A 95 -0.25 -0.25 -15.42
CA VAL A 95 1.00 -0.54 -16.18
C VAL A 95 0.78 -0.52 -17.70
N SER A 96 -0.43 -0.83 -18.16
CA SER A 96 -0.80 -0.88 -19.58
C SER A 96 -0.78 0.47 -20.29
N ILE A 97 -0.73 1.58 -19.55
CA ILE A 97 -0.97 2.95 -20.05
C ILE A 97 0.34 3.74 -20.22
N LYS A 98 1.50 3.20 -19.81
CA LYS A 98 2.78 3.92 -19.95
C LYS A 98 3.33 3.84 -21.39
N PRO A 99 3.64 4.98 -22.04
CA PRO A 99 4.23 4.99 -23.37
C PRO A 99 5.54 4.21 -23.38
N TYR A 100 5.67 3.40 -24.41
CA TYR A 100 6.81 2.55 -24.73
C TYR A 100 8.09 3.37 -24.82
N GLU A 101 9.00 3.28 -23.84
CA GLU A 101 10.45 3.28 -24.08
C GLU A 101 11.25 3.09 -22.76
N LYS A 102 12.23 2.19 -22.83
CA LYS A 102 13.36 1.94 -21.91
C LYS A 102 13.24 0.99 -20.70
N ASP A 103 12.13 0.85 -19.97
CA ASP A 103 12.17 0.09 -18.69
C ASP A 103 11.38 -1.22 -18.61
N LYS A 104 11.11 -1.88 -19.75
CA LYS A 104 10.39 -3.17 -19.76
C LYS A 104 11.13 -4.30 -19.00
N LYS A 105 12.47 -4.35 -19.03
CA LYS A 105 13.21 -5.56 -18.61
C LYS A 105 13.38 -5.70 -17.10
N SER A 106 13.47 -4.60 -16.36
CA SER A 106 13.61 -4.60 -14.90
C SER A 106 12.25 -4.84 -14.20
N TYR A 107 11.19 -4.22 -14.73
CA TYR A 107 9.87 -4.22 -14.10
C TYR A 107 9.07 -5.51 -14.35
N TYR A 108 9.12 -6.10 -15.55
CA TYR A 108 8.52 -7.43 -15.78
C TYR A 108 9.24 -8.55 -15.01
N ARG A 109 10.52 -8.36 -14.69
CA ARG A 109 11.31 -9.33 -13.92
C ARG A 109 10.92 -9.37 -12.44
N ASN A 110 10.41 -8.26 -11.89
CA ASN A 110 9.85 -8.22 -10.54
C ASN A 110 8.42 -8.77 -10.47
N SER A 111 7.62 -8.61 -11.53
CA SER A 111 6.26 -9.17 -11.59
C SER A 111 6.24 -10.67 -11.94
N ALA A 112 7.12 -11.14 -12.84
CA ALA A 112 7.17 -12.55 -13.27
C ALA A 112 7.71 -13.52 -12.21
N ARG A 113 8.50 -13.05 -11.23
CA ARG A 113 9.06 -13.91 -10.16
C ARG A 113 8.01 -14.46 -9.18
N ILE A 114 6.78 -13.95 -9.21
CA ILE A 114 5.73 -14.38 -8.29
C ILE A 114 4.98 -15.62 -8.84
N TYR A 115 4.81 -15.72 -10.16
CA TYR A 115 4.19 -16.92 -10.78
C TYR A 115 5.06 -18.18 -10.71
N THR A 116 6.35 -18.05 -10.40
CA THR A 116 7.31 -19.17 -10.32
C THR A 116 7.68 -19.55 -8.88
N SER A 117 6.97 -19.04 -7.88
CA SER A 117 7.23 -19.37 -6.46
C SER A 117 5.97 -19.71 -5.67
N CYS A 118 4.90 -20.11 -6.37
CA CYS A 118 3.93 -21.04 -5.81
C CYS A 118 4.45 -22.47 -5.98
#